data_AF-A0AAT9GDP2-F1
#
_entry.id   AF-A0AAT9GDP2-F1
#
_cell.length_a   1.000
_cell.length_b   1.000
_cell.length_c   1.000
_cell.angle_alpha   90.00
_cell.angle_beta   90.00
_cell.angle_gamma   90.00
#
_symmetry.space_group_name_H-M   'P 1'
#
loop_
_entity.id
_entity.type
_entity.pdbx_description
1 polymer ?
#
loop_
_entity_poly.entity_id
_entity_poly.type
_entity_poly.pdbx_seq_one_letter_code
_entity_poly.pdbx_strand_id
1 'polypeptide(L)'
;MKIIATKEPKNLVYIDESGIDNTEDYPYGYCQKGQRFYALKSGKKTQRISMVAALSGRKIVVPLTFEGHCNMDVFNGWFEQFLTPILEPGQTDLTQKKWRERKEFFWVK
;
A
#
# COMPACT_ATOMS: atom_id res chain seq x y z
N MET A 1 -6.03 -23.26 -2.13
CA MET A 1 -5.27 -22.47 -1.12
C MET A 1 -4.20 -23.28 -0.38
N LYS A 2 -3.55 -24.29 -1.00
CA LYS A 2 -2.48 -25.09 -0.34
C LYS A 2 -1.06 -24.67 -0.72
N ILE A 3 -0.88 -23.90 -1.79
CA ILE A 3 0.43 -23.65 -2.41
C ILE A 3 1.24 -22.59 -1.63
N ILE A 4 0.58 -21.64 -0.98
CA ILE A 4 1.23 -20.53 -0.27
C ILE A 4 1.85 -21.01 1.06
N ALA A 5 1.18 -21.93 1.76
CA ALA A 5 1.66 -22.47 3.03
C ALA A 5 2.95 -23.31 2.91
N THR A 6 3.27 -23.77 1.70
CA THR A 6 4.47 -24.59 1.43
C THR A 6 5.69 -23.74 1.06
N LYS A 7 5.54 -22.44 0.79
CA LYS A 7 6.66 -21.58 0.40
C LYS A 7 7.40 -21.06 1.62
N GLU A 8 8.74 -21.03 1.51
CA GLU A 8 9.57 -20.38 2.51
C GLU A 8 9.24 -18.88 2.60
N PRO A 9 9.16 -18.27 3.80
CA PRO A 9 8.83 -16.85 3.97
C PRO A 9 9.74 -15.90 3.20
N LYS A 10 10.99 -16.30 2.93
CA LYS A 10 11.96 -15.53 2.14
C LYS A 10 11.59 -15.41 0.65
N ASN A 11 10.74 -16.31 0.16
CA ASN A 11 10.27 -16.35 -1.22
C ASN A 11 8.91 -15.67 -1.38
N LEU A 12 8.41 -14.98 -0.34
CA LEU A 12 7.14 -14.28 -0.34
C LEU A 12 7.38 -12.78 -0.34
N VAL A 13 6.72 -12.09 -1.27
CA VAL A 13 6.71 -10.63 -1.34
C VAL A 13 5.28 -10.19 -1.13
N TYR A 14 5.02 -9.47 -0.05
CA TYR A 14 3.69 -8.96 0.28
C TYR A 14 3.53 -7.58 -0.30
N ILE A 15 2.44 -7.32 -1.01
CA ILE A 15 2.15 -6.02 -1.59
C ILE A 15 0.92 -5.45 -0.91
N ASP A 16 1.00 -4.20 -0.49
CA ASP A 16 -0.13 -3.50 0.11
C ASP A 16 -0.21 -2.04 -0.35
N GLU A 17 -1.42 -1.49 -0.25
CA GLU A 17 -1.70 -0.08 -0.49
C GLU A 17 -2.32 0.55 0.75
N SER A 18 -1.84 1.73 1.12
CA SER A 18 -2.47 2.57 2.14
C SER A 18 -2.75 3.94 1.55
N GLY A 19 -3.79 4.62 2.01
CA GLY A 19 -4.02 6.01 1.63
C GLY A 19 -4.47 6.84 2.82
N ILE A 20 -3.93 8.05 2.88
CA ILE A 20 -4.14 9.02 3.94
C ILE A 20 -4.89 10.19 3.32
N ASP A 21 -6.07 10.48 3.87
CA ASP A 21 -6.85 11.64 3.49
C ASP A 21 -6.42 12.83 4.35
N ASN A 22 -6.43 14.04 3.76
CA ASN A 22 -6.14 15.29 4.48
C ASN A 22 -7.26 15.71 5.46
N THR A 23 -8.09 14.76 5.91
CA THR A 23 -9.16 14.95 6.91
C THR A 23 -8.85 14.21 8.21
N GLU A 24 -7.76 13.44 8.25
CA GLU A 24 -7.19 12.75 9.41
C GLU A 24 -6.58 13.78 10.38
N ASP A 25 -7.44 14.64 10.94
CA ASP A 25 -7.09 15.57 12.00
C ASP A 25 -7.24 14.90 13.36
N TYR A 26 -6.32 15.21 14.28
CA TYR A 26 -6.40 14.72 15.64
C TYR A 26 -7.61 15.32 16.37
N PRO A 27 -8.58 14.52 16.84
CA PRO A 27 -9.85 15.04 17.38
C PRO A 27 -9.73 15.58 18.82
N TYR A 28 -8.53 15.52 19.41
CA TYR A 28 -8.29 15.93 20.79
C TYR A 28 -7.40 17.16 20.84
N GLY A 29 -7.72 18.08 21.76
CA GLY A 29 -6.89 19.22 22.10
C GLY A 29 -6.71 19.31 23.60
N TYR A 30 -5.56 19.81 24.03
CA TYR A 30 -5.29 20.03 25.46
C TYR A 30 -5.71 21.44 25.86
N CYS A 31 -6.46 21.56 26.96
CA CYS A 31 -6.83 22.84 27.56
C CYS A 31 -6.86 22.73 29.09
N GLN A 32 -6.88 23.90 29.75
CA GLN A 32 -7.01 23.94 31.21
C GLN A 32 -8.35 23.32 31.64
N LYS A 33 -8.35 22.66 32.80
CA LYS A 33 -9.54 22.02 33.36
C LYS A 33 -10.68 23.04 33.51
N GLY A 34 -11.84 22.72 32.93
CA GLY A 34 -13.02 23.59 32.95
C GLY A 34 -13.11 24.59 31.79
N GLN A 35 -12.12 24.64 30.89
CA GLN A 35 -12.15 25.47 29.70
C GLN A 35 -12.60 24.68 28.47
N ARG A 36 -13.27 25.35 27.53
CA ARG A 36 -13.62 24.76 26.24
C ARG A 36 -12.47 24.97 25.25
N PHE A 37 -12.02 23.89 24.61
CA PHE A 37 -11.05 23.96 23.53
C PHE A 37 -11.77 24.26 22.21
N TYR A 38 -11.40 25.37 21.56
CA TYR A 38 -11.90 25.74 20.24
C TYR A 38 -10.80 25.55 19.21
N ALA A 39 -11.11 24.82 18.14
CA ALA A 39 -10.23 24.64 16.99
C ALA A 39 -11.03 24.74 15.70
N LEU A 40 -10.37 25.20 14.65
CA LEU A 40 -10.93 25.22 13.30
C LEU A 40 -10.58 23.91 12.62
N LYS A 41 -11.58 23.26 12.02
CA LYS A 41 -11.40 22.11 11.13
C LYS A 41 -11.88 22.47 9.74
N SER A 42 -11.08 22.16 8.72
CA SER A 42 -11.52 22.30 7.33
C SER A 42 -12.65 21.32 7.05
N GLY A 43 -13.79 21.81 6.56
CA GLY A 43 -14.93 20.97 6.17
C GLY A 43 -14.78 20.28 4.81
N LYS A 44 -13.69 20.52 4.09
CA LYS A 44 -13.49 20.03 2.71
C LYS A 44 -12.40 18.97 2.65
N LYS A 45 -12.70 17.84 2.01
CA LYS A 45 -11.70 16.87 1.56
C LYS A 45 -10.93 17.49 0.40
N THR A 46 -9.69 17.89 0.63
CA THR A 46 -8.88 18.62 -0.37
C THR A 46 -7.93 17.69 -1.12
N GLN A 47 -7.22 16.81 -0.42
CA GLN A 47 -6.18 15.97 -1.02
C GLN A 47 -6.14 14.59 -0.35
N ARG A 48 -5.81 13.57 -1.15
CA ARG A 48 -5.52 12.20 -0.71
C ARG A 48 -4.12 11.85 -1.20
N ILE A 49 -3.30 11.33 -0.30
CA ILE A 49 -2.01 10.73 -0.66
C ILE A 49 -2.15 9.23 -0.47
N SER A 50 -2.02 8.47 -1.55
CA SER A 50 -1.90 7.02 -1.51
C SER A 50 -0.43 6.60 -1.58
N MET A 51 -0.14 5.44 -1.00
CA MET A 51 1.16 4.80 -1.00
C MET A 51 0.98 3.34 -1.36
N VAL A 52 1.82 2.83 -2.27
CA VAL A 52 1.96 1.41 -2.55
C VAL A 52 3.38 0.98 -2.18
N ALA A 53 3.51 -0.19 -1.56
CA ALA A 53 4.81 -0.74 -1.21
C ALA A 53 4.78 -2.27 -1.25
N ALA A 54 5.96 -2.85 -1.45
CA ALA A 54 6.17 -4.28 -1.29
C ALA A 54 6.99 -4.54 0.00
N LEU A 55 6.75 -5.68 0.63
CA LEU A 55 7.44 -6.15 1.82
C LEU A 55 8.01 -7.53 1.49
N SER A 56 9.34 -7.61 1.44
CA SER A 56 10.05 -8.87 1.28
C SER A 56 10.78 -9.20 2.59
N GLY A 57 10.40 -10.32 3.21
CA GLY A 57 10.85 -10.69 4.54
C GLY A 57 10.44 -9.67 5.62
N ARG A 58 11.36 -8.77 6.01
CA ARG A 58 11.16 -7.71 7.02
C ARG A 58 11.55 -6.32 6.51
N LYS A 59 11.72 -6.16 5.20
CA LYS A 59 12.16 -4.91 4.58
C LYS A 59 11.11 -4.41 3.61
N ILE A 60 10.74 -3.14 3.76
CA ILE A 60 9.93 -2.45 2.77
C ILE A 60 10.83 -2.18 1.56
N VAL A 61 10.35 -2.60 0.40
CA VAL A 61 10.99 -2.43 -0.90
C VAL A 61 10.03 -1.67 -1.82
N VAL A 62 10.61 -0.87 -2.71
CA VAL A 62 9.88 -0.06 -3.72
C VAL A 62 8.67 0.74 -3.21
N PRO A 63 8.80 1.52 -2.12
CA PRO A 63 7.71 2.40 -1.68
C PRO A 63 7.49 3.52 -2.71
N LEU A 64 6.23 3.76 -3.08
CA LEU A 64 5.83 4.85 -3.96
C LEU A 64 4.62 5.57 -3.37
N THR A 65 4.73 6.88 -3.20
CA THR A 65 3.64 7.77 -2.80
C THR A 65 3.15 8.58 -4.00
N PHE A 66 1.84 8.74 -4.14
CA PHE A 66 1.21 9.50 -5.21
C PHE A 66 -0.10 10.15 -4.75
N GLU A 67 -0.53 11.19 -5.47
CA GLU A 67 -1.78 11.88 -5.19
C GLU A 67 -2.98 11.13 -5.80
N GLY A 68 -4.08 11.07 -5.06
CA GLY A 68 -5.33 10.42 -5.49
C GLY A 68 -5.45 8.97 -5.07
N HIS A 69 -6.26 8.20 -5.80
CA HIS A 69 -6.54 6.80 -5.50
C HIS A 69 -5.66 5.87 -6.32
N CYS A 70 -5.26 4.73 -5.73
CA CYS A 70 -4.57 3.68 -6.48
C CYS A 70 -5.53 3.07 -7.51
N ASN A 71 -5.34 3.44 -8.78
CA ASN A 71 -6.03 2.84 -9.90
C ASN A 71 -5.15 1.74 -10.54
N MET A 72 -5.72 1.03 -11.51
CA MET A 72 -5.04 -0.09 -12.16
C MET A 72 -3.78 0.35 -12.92
N ASP A 73 -3.82 1.52 -13.58
CA ASP A 73 -2.69 2.00 -14.39
C ASP A 73 -1.50 2.38 -13.51
N VAL A 74 -1.75 3.06 -12.38
CA VAL A 74 -0.73 3.39 -11.38
C VAL A 74 -0.13 2.13 -10.79
N PHE A 75 -0.97 1.15 -10.43
CA PHE A 75 -0.47 -0.11 -9.86
C PHE A 75 0.34 -0.92 -10.87
N ASN A 76 -0.15 -1.12 -12.09
CA ASN A 76 0.54 -1.89 -13.12
C ASN A 76 1.84 -1.20 -13.53
N GLY A 77 1.82 0.13 -13.72
CA GLY A 77 3.03 0.91 -13.99
C GLY A 77 4.06 0.75 -12.87
N TRP A 78 3.63 0.85 -11.61
CA TRP A 78 4.52 0.63 -10.48
C TRP A 78 5.07 -0.80 -10.42
N PHE A 79 4.21 -1.80 -10.64
CA PHE A 79 4.56 -3.21 -10.61
C PHE A 79 5.61 -3.53 -11.68
N GLU A 80 5.36 -3.14 -12.93
CA GLU A 80 6.24 -3.42 -14.05
C GLU A 80 7.56 -2.65 -13.97
N GLN A 81 7.53 -1.38 -13.57
CA GLN A 81 8.71 -0.51 -13.61
C GLN A 81 9.61 -0.68 -12.38
N PHE A 82 9.03 -0.97 -11.19
CA PHE A 82 9.79 -1.00 -9.95
C PHE A 82 9.87 -2.39 -9.32
N LEU A 83 8.77 -3.15 -9.28
CA LEU A 83 8.75 -4.44 -8.59
C LEU A 83 9.35 -5.56 -9.45
N THR A 84 8.95 -5.70 -10.71
CA THR A 84 9.44 -6.75 -11.63
C THR A 84 10.97 -6.82 -11.74
N PRO A 85 11.72 -5.71 -11.82
CA PRO A 85 13.18 -5.76 -11.90
C PRO A 85 13.87 -6.35 -10.66
N ILE A 86 13.28 -6.14 -9.48
CA ILE A 86 13.87 -6.57 -8.20
C ILE A 86 13.48 -7.98 -7.79
N LEU A 87 12.45 -8.56 -8.41
CA LEU A 87 11.99 -9.92 -8.10
C LEU A 87 12.99 -10.97 -8.60
N GLU A 88 13.27 -11.93 -7.72
CA GLU A 88 14.08 -13.10 -8.01
C GLU A 88 13.22 -14.25 -8.54
N PRO A 89 13.76 -15.10 -9.43
CA PRO A 89 13.05 -16.27 -9.92
C PRO A 89 12.55 -17.15 -8.76
N GLY A 90 11.27 -17.51 -8.77
CA GLY A 90 10.66 -18.38 -7.75
C GLY A 90 10.04 -17.66 -6.55
N GLN A 91 10.21 -16.33 -6.44
CA GLN A 91 9.44 -15.52 -5.50
C GLN A 91 7.96 -15.45 -5.92
N THR A 92 7.06 -15.32 -4.94
CA THR A 92 5.63 -15.15 -5.17
C THR A 92 5.14 -13.88 -4.54
N ASP A 93 4.55 -13.03 -5.38
CA ASP A 93 3.86 -11.84 -4.96
C ASP A 93 2.49 -12.19 -4.39
N LEU A 94 2.24 -11.67 -3.19
CA LEU A 94 0.99 -11.81 -2.46
C LEU A 94 0.39 -10.41 -2.31
N THR A 95 -0.64 -10.13 -3.10
CA THR A 95 -1.44 -8.92 -2.97
C THR A 95 -2.81 -9.27 -2.41
N GLN A 96 -3.33 -8.46 -1.50
CA GLN A 96 -4.68 -8.64 -0.95
C GLN A 96 -5.78 -8.25 -1.93
N LYS A 97 -5.46 -7.43 -2.94
CA LYS A 97 -6.43 -7.04 -3.94
C LYS A 97 -6.55 -8.13 -5.00
N LYS A 98 -7.74 -8.73 -5.08
CA LYS A 98 -8.08 -9.74 -6.09
C LYS A 98 -8.29 -9.08 -7.46
N TRP A 99 -7.23 -8.62 -8.10
CA TRP A 99 -7.28 -8.03 -9.46
C TRP A 99 -7.14 -9.07 -10.57
N ARG A 100 -7.79 -10.23 -10.39
CA ARG A 100 -7.57 -11.41 -11.23
C ARG A 100 -8.76 -11.66 -12.16
N GLU A 101 -8.82 -10.89 -13.24
CA GLU A 101 -9.44 -11.31 -14.51
C GLU A 101 -8.52 -10.98 -15.70
N ARG A 102 -7.35 -11.62 -15.75
CA ARG A 102 -6.83 -12.36 -16.91
C ARG A 102 -5.31 -12.55 -16.78
N LYS A 103 -4.94 -13.79 -17.10
CA LYS A 103 -3.60 -14.37 -17.29
C LYS A 103 -2.79 -14.60 -16.03
N GLU A 104 -2.52 -15.88 -15.83
CA GLU A 104 -1.52 -16.39 -14.91
C GLU A 104 -0.16 -15.80 -15.27
N PHE A 105 0.27 -14.80 -14.51
CA PHE A 105 1.66 -14.34 -14.54
C PHE A 105 2.44 -15.11 -13.49
N PHE A 106 2.81 -16.34 -13.85
CA PHE A 106 3.98 -16.98 -13.27
C PHE A 106 5.19 -16.38 -13.98
N TRP A 107 5.81 -15.36 -13.40
CA TRP A 107 7.13 -14.91 -13.83
C TRP A 107 8.15 -15.97 -13.38
N VAL A 108 8.36 -16.97 -14.24
CA VAL A 108 9.61 -17.74 -14.25
C VAL A 108 10.59 -16.88 -15.05
N LYS A 109 11.59 -16.31 -14.37
CA LYS A 109 12.82 -15.88 -15.03
C LYS A 109 13.58 -17.12 -15.51
#